data_AF-A0A812KVY1-F1
#
_entry.id   AF-A0A812KVY1-F1
#
_cell.length_a   1.000
_cell.length_b   1.000
_cell.length_c   1.000
_cell.angle_alpha   90.00
_cell.angle_beta   90.00
_cell.angle_gamma   90.00
#
_symmetry.space_group_name_H-M   'P 1'
#
loop_
_entity.id
_entity.type
_entity.pdbx_description
1 polymer ?
#
loop_
_entity_poly.entity_id
_entity_poly.type
_entity_poly.pdbx_seq_one_letter_code
_entity_poly.pdbx_strand_id
1 'polypeptide(L)'
;MPRSSRALVCLSLVAAGYVVTRLGAFVAAPATPKAPRTQLQARGGGEYDISDADIQTFYSSLLTGSGGDPPKGTVLSELVVKFFHGEFTPQGFKRYSGLWKGPPPGSIGKKDISVGVAGLKAQMANPMFVTKGGVGYGVDETQKVADDGKGWVWLAAEMSPGGLALELFKSVPYGKRALLVAKQSNVDELFNAVNWDVALANVEKTFGGPQIKQR
;
A
#
# COMPACT_ATOMS: atom_id res chain seq x y z
N MET A 1 -36.54 18.37 -52.35
CA MET A 1 -35.47 19.29 -52.82
C MET A 1 -36.09 20.22 -53.85
N PRO A 2 -35.74 21.53 -53.94
CA PRO A 2 -34.48 22.14 -53.52
C PRO A 2 -34.58 23.38 -52.59
N ARG A 3 -33.42 23.71 -51.97
CA ARG A 3 -33.01 24.99 -51.33
C ARG A 3 -32.70 26.02 -52.44
N SER A 4 -32.69 27.34 -52.29
CA SER A 4 -31.88 28.25 -51.44
C SER A 4 -32.18 29.69 -51.95
N SER A 5 -32.10 30.81 -51.22
CA SER A 5 -30.86 31.55 -50.90
C SER A 5 -31.22 32.95 -50.36
N ARG A 6 -30.43 33.47 -49.40
CA ARG A 6 -30.18 34.89 -49.03
C ARG A 6 -29.26 34.87 -47.80
N ALA A 7 -28.29 35.76 -47.56
CA ALA A 7 -27.94 37.05 -48.12
C ALA A 7 -26.44 37.37 -47.92
N LEU A 8 -25.96 38.29 -48.74
CA LEU A 8 -24.76 39.11 -48.57
C LEU A 8 -24.83 39.97 -47.29
N VAL A 9 -23.68 40.41 -46.76
CA VAL A 9 -23.22 41.82 -46.82
C VAL A 9 -22.01 42.02 -45.89
N CYS A 10 -21.00 42.70 -46.44
CA CYS A 10 -19.71 43.07 -45.85
C CYS A 10 -19.71 44.46 -45.19
N LEU A 11 -18.71 44.64 -44.31
CA LEU A 11 -17.81 45.80 -44.12
C LEU A 11 -18.25 47.13 -43.49
N SER A 12 -17.48 47.56 -42.48
CA SER A 12 -16.72 48.85 -42.39
C SER A 12 -15.89 48.83 -41.09
N LEU A 13 -14.54 48.87 -41.03
CA LEU A 13 -13.54 49.95 -41.25
C LEU A 13 -13.82 51.20 -40.37
N VAL A 14 -12.95 51.73 -39.50
CA VAL A 14 -11.60 52.36 -39.69
C VAL A 14 -10.96 52.65 -38.28
N ALA A 15 -9.68 52.30 -38.03
CA ALA A 15 -8.45 53.13 -37.75
C ALA A 15 -8.56 54.35 -36.79
N ALA A 16 -7.58 54.84 -36.01
CA ALA A 16 -6.16 54.62 -35.74
C ALA A 16 -5.78 55.41 -34.44
N GLY A 17 -4.60 55.17 -33.83
CA GLY A 17 -4.02 56.11 -32.85
C GLY A 17 -2.88 55.54 -31.99
N TYR A 18 -1.67 56.07 -32.19
CA TYR A 18 -0.40 55.68 -31.55
C TYR A 18 -0.09 56.56 -30.32
N VAL A 19 0.59 56.02 -29.30
CA VAL A 19 1.78 56.57 -28.58
C VAL A 19 1.92 55.99 -27.16
N VAL A 20 3.18 55.65 -26.85
CA VAL A 20 3.78 54.98 -25.69
C VAL A 20 3.82 55.88 -24.44
N THR A 21 3.65 55.29 -23.24
CA THR A 21 4.48 55.61 -22.05
C THR A 21 4.42 54.49 -21.01
N ARG A 22 5.57 54.22 -20.41
CA ARG A 22 5.87 53.13 -19.46
C ARG A 22 5.10 53.26 -18.15
N LEU A 23 4.69 52.11 -17.59
CA LEU A 23 4.78 51.83 -16.16
C LEU A 23 5.02 50.32 -15.99
N GLY A 24 6.23 49.96 -15.58
CA GLY A 24 6.54 48.60 -15.15
C GLY A 24 5.90 48.36 -13.80
N ALA A 25 4.92 47.47 -13.75
CA ALA A 25 4.40 46.91 -12.51
C ALA A 25 4.89 45.46 -12.41
N PHE A 26 5.79 45.21 -11.46
CA PHE A 26 6.11 43.87 -10.98
C PHE A 26 4.81 43.23 -10.48
N VAL A 27 4.21 42.33 -11.26
CA VAL A 27 3.19 41.42 -10.74
C VAL A 27 3.94 40.29 -10.05
N ALA A 28 4.08 40.39 -8.73
CA ALA A 28 4.46 39.25 -7.92
C ALA A 28 3.42 38.15 -8.16
N ALA A 29 3.87 36.98 -8.66
CA ALA A 29 3.04 35.79 -8.71
C ALA A 29 2.46 35.55 -7.30
N PRO A 30 1.18 35.15 -7.17
CA PRO A 30 0.64 34.81 -5.87
C PRO A 30 1.53 33.72 -5.27
N ALA A 31 2.10 34.01 -4.09
CA ALA A 31 2.85 33.04 -3.32
C ALA A 31 1.97 31.80 -3.17
N THR A 32 2.46 30.65 -3.64
CA THR A 32 1.84 29.36 -3.35
C THR A 32 1.60 29.30 -1.84
N PRO A 33 0.37 29.00 -1.38
CA PRO A 33 0.15 28.79 0.03
C PRO A 33 1.11 27.70 0.48
N LYS A 34 2.04 28.05 1.38
CA LYS A 34 2.84 27.03 2.08
C LYS A 34 1.84 26.09 2.72
N ALA A 35 1.85 24.83 2.28
CA ALA A 35 1.04 23.78 2.84
C ALA A 35 1.09 23.89 4.37
N PRO A 36 -0.06 23.89 5.06
CA PRO A 36 -0.10 24.03 6.52
C PRO A 36 0.80 22.94 7.12
N ARG A 37 1.59 23.30 8.15
CA ARG A 37 2.52 22.39 8.85
C ARG A 37 1.88 21.06 9.27
N THR A 38 0.56 21.03 9.41
CA THR A 38 -0.25 19.83 9.67
C THR A 38 -0.16 18.77 8.56
N GLN A 39 0.01 19.16 7.28
CA GLN A 39 0.25 18.21 6.18
C GLN A 39 1.64 17.58 6.22
N LEU A 40 2.63 18.24 6.84
CA LEU A 40 3.96 17.68 7.05
C LEU A 40 4.00 16.71 8.23
N GLN A 41 3.16 16.92 9.26
CA GLN A 41 3.00 15.93 10.34
C GLN A 41 2.30 14.65 9.87
N ALA A 42 1.44 14.72 8.84
CA ALA A 42 0.88 13.55 8.17
C ALA A 42 1.91 12.77 7.32
N ARG A 43 3.13 13.29 7.15
CA ARG A 43 4.25 12.67 6.42
C ARG A 43 5.36 12.12 7.32
N GLY A 44 5.15 12.12 8.63
CA GLY A 44 6.09 11.59 9.60
C GLY A 44 7.17 12.59 10.01
N GLY A 45 7.20 12.92 11.29
CA GLY A 45 8.21 13.73 11.98
C GLY A 45 8.19 13.62 13.51
N GLY A 46 7.66 12.52 14.06
CA GLY A 46 7.71 12.15 15.48
C GLY A 46 8.81 11.13 15.78
N GLU A 47 9.08 10.93 17.08
CA GLU A 47 10.10 10.01 17.61
C GLU A 47 9.98 8.55 17.11
N TYR A 48 8.81 8.18 16.58
CA TYR A 48 8.49 6.84 16.10
C TYR A 48 8.25 6.75 14.59
N ASP A 49 8.59 7.80 13.84
CA ASP A 49 8.43 7.75 12.40
C ASP A 49 9.44 6.84 11.72
N ILE A 50 8.92 6.05 10.78
CA ILE A 50 9.72 5.09 10.03
C ILE A 50 10.25 5.81 8.78
N SER A 51 11.57 6.04 8.78
CA SER A 51 12.26 6.63 7.64
C SER A 51 12.41 5.63 6.49
N ASP A 52 12.73 6.11 5.30
CA ASP A 52 12.99 5.23 4.16
C ASP A 52 14.20 4.31 4.40
N ALA A 53 15.17 4.77 5.20
CA ALA A 53 16.31 3.96 5.62
C ALA A 53 15.89 2.82 6.57
N ASP A 54 14.91 3.05 7.44
CA ASP A 54 14.36 2.01 8.32
C ASP A 54 13.56 0.96 7.51
N ILE A 55 12.76 1.42 6.54
CA ILE A 55 12.05 0.53 5.61
C ILE A 55 13.07 -0.33 4.85
N GLN A 56 14.10 0.29 4.30
CA GLN A 56 15.15 -0.39 3.56
C GLN A 56 15.92 -1.38 4.46
N THR A 57 16.19 -1.02 5.71
CA THR A 57 16.84 -1.92 6.68
C THR A 57 15.97 -3.13 6.98
N PHE A 58 14.67 -2.92 7.21
CA PHE A 58 13.72 -4.01 7.41
C PHE A 58 13.64 -4.90 6.17
N TYR A 59 13.53 -4.31 4.98
CA TYR A 59 13.57 -5.04 3.71
C TYR A 59 14.84 -5.88 3.56
N SER A 60 16.01 -5.29 3.76
CA SER A 60 17.29 -5.99 3.68
C SER A 60 17.41 -7.13 4.69
N SER A 61 16.85 -6.99 5.89
CA SER A 61 16.82 -8.08 6.88
C SER A 61 16.06 -9.32 6.39
N LEU A 62 15.04 -9.11 5.55
CA LEU A 62 14.26 -10.18 4.95
C LEU A 62 15.01 -10.89 3.81
N LEU A 63 16.01 -10.28 3.16
CA LEU A 63 16.70 -10.87 2.00
C LEU A 63 17.88 -11.80 2.36
N THR A 64 17.87 -12.36 3.56
CA THR A 64 18.97 -13.18 4.09
C THR A 64 18.68 -14.69 4.01
N GLY A 65 17.58 -15.08 3.37
CA GLY A 65 17.11 -16.46 3.31
C GLY A 65 17.25 -17.09 1.93
N SER A 66 16.67 -18.29 1.81
CA SER A 66 16.69 -19.08 0.56
C SER A 66 15.48 -18.80 -0.35
N GLY A 67 14.57 -17.92 0.07
CA GLY A 67 13.32 -17.67 -0.64
C GLY A 67 12.33 -18.84 -0.55
N GLY A 68 11.38 -18.85 -1.48
CA GLY A 68 10.38 -19.92 -1.61
C GLY A 68 9.26 -19.83 -0.59
N ASP A 69 8.78 -20.98 -0.12
CA ASP A 69 7.61 -21.10 0.75
C ASP A 69 7.98 -21.07 2.25
N PRO A 70 7.13 -20.50 3.12
CA PRO A 70 7.35 -20.57 4.56
C PRO A 70 7.30 -22.02 5.06
N PRO A 71 8.05 -22.38 6.12
CA PRO A 71 8.05 -23.73 6.65
C PRO A 71 6.65 -24.17 7.11
N LYS A 72 6.24 -25.39 6.72
CA LYS A 72 4.98 -26.00 7.16
C LYS A 72 4.93 -26.08 8.68
N GLY A 73 3.74 -25.84 9.25
CA GLY A 73 3.48 -25.98 10.67
C GLY A 73 3.80 -24.72 11.48
N THR A 74 4.27 -23.67 10.80
CA THR A 74 4.39 -22.34 11.38
C THR A 74 3.07 -21.60 11.29
N VAL A 75 2.80 -20.70 12.26
CA VAL A 75 1.64 -19.80 12.20
C VAL A 75 1.62 -18.99 10.89
N LEU A 76 2.79 -18.61 10.37
CA LEU A 76 2.90 -17.87 9.12
C LEU A 76 2.40 -18.69 7.93
N SER A 77 2.82 -19.96 7.78
CA SER A 77 2.34 -20.83 6.70
C SER A 77 0.82 -21.05 6.77
N GLU A 78 0.27 -21.22 7.98
CA GLU A 78 -1.15 -21.38 8.21
C GLU A 78 -1.95 -20.13 7.82
N LEU A 79 -1.47 -18.95 8.22
CA LEU A 79 -2.11 -17.68 7.87
C LEU A 79 -2.02 -17.40 6.36
N VAL A 80 -0.85 -17.58 5.75
CA VAL A 80 -0.69 -17.34 4.30
C VAL A 80 -1.69 -18.18 3.50
N VAL A 81 -1.85 -19.45 3.83
CA VAL A 81 -2.85 -20.30 3.16
C VAL A 81 -4.27 -19.83 3.46
N LYS A 82 -4.63 -19.59 4.72
CA LYS A 82 -6.00 -19.18 5.08
C LYS A 82 -6.45 -17.88 4.42
N PHE A 83 -5.53 -16.93 4.21
CA PHE A 83 -5.83 -15.60 3.68
C PHE A 83 -5.59 -15.46 2.18
N PHE A 84 -4.79 -16.35 1.56
CA PHE A 84 -4.42 -16.21 0.15
C PHE A 84 -4.66 -17.45 -0.71
N HIS A 85 -4.95 -18.62 -0.12
CA HIS A 85 -5.43 -19.79 -0.85
C HIS A 85 -6.95 -19.69 -1.03
N GLY A 86 -7.35 -18.97 -2.08
CA GLY A 86 -8.74 -18.74 -2.45
C GLY A 86 -8.82 -17.83 -3.68
N GLU A 87 -9.95 -17.16 -3.87
CA GLU A 87 -10.18 -16.28 -5.00
C GLU A 87 -10.49 -14.86 -4.51
N PHE A 88 -9.70 -13.87 -4.94
CA PHE A 88 -9.99 -12.46 -4.71
C PHE A 88 -10.91 -11.96 -5.83
N THR A 89 -12.13 -11.57 -5.49
CA THR A 89 -13.08 -10.97 -6.43
C THR A 89 -13.43 -9.54 -6.01
N PRO A 90 -13.96 -8.70 -6.92
CA PRO A 90 -14.38 -7.34 -6.56
C PRO A 90 -15.41 -7.27 -5.42
N GLN A 91 -16.15 -8.36 -5.17
CA GLN A 91 -17.13 -8.47 -4.08
C GLN A 91 -16.51 -8.91 -2.75
N GLY A 92 -15.27 -9.39 -2.75
CA GLY A 92 -14.58 -9.89 -1.56
C GLY A 92 -13.70 -11.11 -1.83
N PHE A 93 -13.07 -11.61 -0.77
CA PHE A 93 -12.33 -12.86 -0.82
C PHE A 93 -13.26 -14.06 -0.65
N LYS A 94 -13.27 -14.96 -1.64
CA LYS A 94 -13.90 -16.27 -1.55
C LYS A 94 -12.89 -17.26 -1.00
N ARG A 95 -13.14 -17.70 0.23
CA ARG A 95 -12.31 -18.70 0.91
C ARG A 95 -12.37 -20.03 0.16
N TYR A 96 -11.23 -20.72 0.09
CA TYR A 96 -11.20 -22.11 -0.31
C TYR A 96 -12.07 -22.97 0.62
N SER A 97 -12.94 -23.78 0.03
CA SER A 97 -13.91 -24.63 0.75
C SER A 97 -13.60 -26.12 0.65
N GLY A 98 -12.50 -26.50 0.00
CA GLY A 98 -12.10 -27.90 -0.13
C GLY A 98 -11.37 -28.43 1.10
N LEU A 99 -11.13 -29.73 1.12
CA LEU A 99 -10.33 -30.39 2.16
C LEU A 99 -8.83 -30.23 1.85
N TRP A 100 -8.09 -29.63 2.77
CA TRP A 100 -6.63 -29.49 2.70
C TRP A 100 -5.93 -30.83 2.48
N LYS A 101 -4.86 -30.81 1.68
CA LYS A 101 -4.21 -32.03 1.14
C LYS A 101 -2.91 -32.38 1.86
N GLY A 102 -2.66 -31.80 3.04
CA GLY A 102 -1.52 -32.14 3.87
C GLY A 102 -1.66 -33.49 4.56
N PRO A 103 -0.55 -34.07 5.04
CA PRO A 103 -0.58 -35.12 6.06
C PRO A 103 -0.61 -34.48 7.47
N PRO A 104 -1.53 -34.86 8.37
CA PRO A 104 -2.68 -35.75 8.14
C PRO A 104 -3.76 -35.09 7.27
N PRO A 105 -4.60 -35.86 6.56
CA PRO A 105 -5.68 -35.31 5.72
C PRO A 105 -6.53 -34.28 6.47
N GLY A 106 -6.84 -33.16 5.81
CA GLY A 106 -7.51 -32.01 6.43
C GLY A 106 -6.58 -31.01 7.10
N SER A 107 -5.26 -31.28 7.16
CA SER A 107 -4.24 -30.27 7.48
C SER A 107 -3.64 -29.65 6.21
N ILE A 108 -3.05 -28.47 6.35
CA ILE A 108 -2.36 -27.77 5.27
C ILE A 108 -1.12 -28.56 4.82
N GLY A 109 -1.00 -28.82 3.52
CA GLY A 109 0.15 -29.46 2.90
C GLY A 109 1.08 -28.48 2.21
N LYS A 110 2.27 -28.96 1.79
CA LYS A 110 3.23 -28.15 1.00
C LYS A 110 2.59 -27.54 -0.25
N LYS A 111 1.75 -28.31 -0.96
CA LYS A 111 1.03 -27.82 -2.14
C LYS A 111 0.09 -26.66 -1.81
N ASP A 112 -0.62 -26.76 -0.70
CA ASP A 112 -1.54 -25.72 -0.26
C ASP A 112 -0.78 -24.43 0.10
N ILE A 113 0.40 -24.57 0.72
CA ILE A 113 1.32 -23.47 1.03
C ILE A 113 1.79 -22.79 -0.26
N SER A 114 2.28 -23.54 -1.24
CA SER A 114 2.72 -22.96 -2.51
C SER A 114 1.61 -22.18 -3.23
N VAL A 115 0.38 -22.68 -3.18
CA VAL A 115 -0.79 -21.95 -3.73
C VAL A 115 -1.06 -20.67 -2.93
N GLY A 116 -1.03 -20.74 -1.60
CA GLY A 116 -1.18 -19.56 -0.74
C GLY A 116 -0.10 -18.51 -0.98
N VAL A 117 1.17 -18.91 -1.11
CA VAL A 117 2.30 -18.01 -1.40
C VAL A 117 2.16 -17.39 -2.79
N ALA A 118 1.71 -18.14 -3.80
CA ALA A 118 1.42 -17.58 -5.12
C ALA A 118 0.31 -16.52 -5.05
N GLY A 119 -0.75 -16.78 -4.29
CA GLY A 119 -1.82 -15.82 -4.03
C GLY A 119 -1.34 -14.57 -3.30
N LEU A 120 -0.52 -14.74 -2.25
CA LEU A 120 0.12 -13.65 -1.52
C LEU A 120 0.99 -12.80 -2.44
N LYS A 121 1.86 -13.42 -3.23
CA LYS A 121 2.74 -12.73 -4.16
C LYS A 121 1.96 -11.92 -5.19
N ALA A 122 0.88 -12.49 -5.75
CA ALA A 122 -0.01 -11.80 -6.66
C ALA A 122 -0.69 -10.58 -6.00
N GLN A 123 -1.18 -10.74 -4.77
CA GLN A 123 -1.80 -9.64 -4.03
C GLN A 123 -0.80 -8.60 -3.54
N MET A 124 0.46 -8.95 -3.23
CA MET A 124 1.48 -7.95 -2.94
C MET A 124 1.83 -7.13 -4.19
N ALA A 125 1.92 -7.77 -5.37
CA ALA A 125 2.19 -7.04 -6.61
C ALA A 125 1.02 -6.10 -6.98
N ASN A 126 -0.21 -6.60 -6.91
CA ASN A 126 -1.41 -5.86 -7.26
C ASN A 126 -2.54 -6.11 -6.24
N PRO A 127 -2.53 -5.41 -5.09
CA PRO A 127 -3.46 -5.68 -4.01
C PRO A 127 -4.88 -5.24 -4.40
N MET A 128 -5.82 -6.17 -4.31
CA MET A 128 -7.25 -5.86 -4.48
C MET A 128 -7.82 -5.13 -3.27
N PHE A 129 -7.31 -5.45 -2.07
CA PHE A 129 -7.70 -4.85 -0.81
C PHE A 129 -6.47 -4.32 -0.10
N VAL A 130 -6.48 -3.02 0.23
CA VAL A 130 -5.40 -2.33 0.94
C VAL A 130 -5.99 -1.71 2.21
N THR A 131 -5.40 -2.04 3.35
CA THR A 131 -5.71 -1.40 4.63
C THR A 131 -4.97 -0.07 4.71
N LYS A 132 -5.63 0.98 5.21
CA LYS A 132 -5.00 2.27 5.45
C LYS A 132 -4.11 2.21 6.69
N GLY A 133 -2.86 2.63 6.57
CA GLY A 133 -1.94 2.82 7.68
C GLY A 133 -2.22 4.10 8.45
N GLY A 134 -1.91 4.12 9.75
CA GLY A 134 -2.15 5.27 10.63
C GLY A 134 -2.14 4.84 12.11
N VAL A 135 -1.85 5.79 13.00
CA VAL A 135 -1.51 5.52 14.40
C VAL A 135 -2.75 5.09 15.22
N GLY A 136 -2.94 3.79 15.50
CA GLY A 136 -3.84 3.29 16.56
C GLY A 136 -5.34 3.14 16.24
N TYR A 137 -6.04 2.35 17.06
CA TYR A 137 -7.50 2.20 17.01
C TYR A 137 -8.19 3.50 17.46
N GLY A 138 -9.27 3.88 16.78
CA GLY A 138 -10.06 5.08 17.12
C GLY A 138 -9.54 6.40 16.54
N VAL A 139 -8.47 6.38 15.75
CA VAL A 139 -8.10 7.53 14.91
C VAL A 139 -9.05 7.62 13.73
N ASP A 140 -9.45 8.87 13.44
CA ASP A 140 -10.31 9.20 12.31
C ASP A 140 -9.75 8.60 11.02
N GLU A 141 -10.59 7.87 10.29
CA GLU A 141 -10.28 7.24 9.00
C GLU A 141 -9.82 8.24 7.93
N THR A 142 -10.15 9.52 8.09
CA THR A 142 -9.67 10.61 7.21
C THR A 142 -8.18 10.92 7.41
N GLN A 143 -7.61 10.54 8.56
CA GLN A 143 -6.21 10.76 8.90
C GLN A 143 -5.32 9.57 8.53
N LYS A 144 -5.92 8.43 8.15
CA LYS A 144 -5.19 7.25 7.71
C LYS A 144 -4.79 7.35 6.24
N VAL A 145 -3.63 6.80 5.91
CA VAL A 145 -3.01 6.87 4.59
C VAL A 145 -3.15 5.52 3.90
N ALA A 146 -3.83 5.48 2.76
CA ALA A 146 -3.97 4.27 1.95
C ALA A 146 -2.66 3.89 1.25
N ASP A 147 -1.95 4.88 0.73
CA ASP A 147 -0.70 4.76 -0.02
C ASP A 147 0.17 5.97 0.32
N ASP A 148 1.38 5.74 0.83
CA ASP A 148 2.31 6.81 1.18
C ASP A 148 3.17 7.27 0.00
N GLY A 149 3.00 6.63 -1.17
CA GLY A 149 3.71 6.96 -2.41
C GLY A 149 5.16 6.48 -2.42
N LYS A 150 5.60 5.70 -1.42
CA LYS A 150 7.00 5.23 -1.33
C LYS A 150 7.28 3.98 -2.18
N GLY A 151 6.25 3.38 -2.79
CA GLY A 151 6.40 2.23 -3.68
C GLY A 151 6.61 0.89 -2.96
N TRP A 152 6.39 0.85 -1.65
CA TRP A 152 6.45 -0.37 -0.84
C TRP A 152 5.06 -0.99 -0.67
N VAL A 153 5.02 -2.31 -0.64
CA VAL A 153 3.85 -3.09 -0.21
C VAL A 153 4.23 -3.93 0.99
N TRP A 154 3.37 -3.93 2.00
CA TRP A 154 3.60 -4.59 3.27
C TRP A 154 2.60 -5.70 3.48
N LEU A 155 3.05 -6.79 4.09
CA LEU A 155 2.19 -7.76 4.76
C LEU A 155 2.35 -7.55 6.25
N ALA A 156 1.25 -7.32 6.96
CA ALA A 156 1.27 -7.21 8.42
C ALA A 156 0.21 -8.09 9.06
N ALA A 157 0.48 -8.52 10.29
CA ALA A 157 -0.50 -9.22 11.11
C ALA A 157 -1.17 -8.28 12.12
N GLU A 158 -2.48 -8.43 12.23
CA GLU A 158 -3.36 -7.67 13.10
C GLU A 158 -4.06 -8.63 14.06
N MET A 159 -4.05 -8.28 15.36
CA MET A 159 -4.79 -9.03 16.36
C MET A 159 -6.13 -8.32 16.55
N SER A 160 -7.20 -9.00 16.21
CA SER A 160 -8.57 -8.56 16.46
C SER A 160 -9.24 -9.48 17.49
N PRO A 161 -10.44 -9.15 18.00
CA PRO A 161 -11.24 -10.10 18.79
C PRO A 161 -11.52 -11.42 18.06
N GLY A 162 -11.44 -11.45 16.73
CA GLY A 162 -11.57 -12.66 15.90
C GLY A 162 -10.28 -13.47 15.75
N GLY A 163 -9.19 -13.06 16.40
CA GLY A 163 -7.86 -13.66 16.30
C GLY A 163 -6.92 -12.92 15.35
N LEU A 164 -5.80 -13.58 15.05
CA LEU A 164 -4.73 -13.03 14.22
C LEU A 164 -5.12 -13.10 12.73
N ALA A 165 -5.10 -11.96 12.07
CA ALA A 165 -5.39 -11.80 10.65
C ALA A 165 -4.22 -11.20 9.87
N LEU A 166 -4.19 -11.40 8.55
CA LEU A 166 -3.23 -10.77 7.65
C LEU A 166 -3.89 -9.65 6.85
N GLU A 167 -3.16 -8.55 6.71
CA GLU A 167 -3.58 -7.37 5.96
C GLU A 167 -2.44 -6.88 5.06
N LEU A 168 -2.80 -6.29 3.92
CA LEU A 168 -1.87 -5.65 2.99
C LEU A 168 -1.94 -4.13 3.11
N PHE A 169 -0.78 -3.48 3.08
CA PHE A 169 -0.68 -2.03 3.15
C PHE A 169 0.21 -1.49 2.03
N LYS A 170 -0.11 -0.30 1.53
CA LYS A 170 0.78 0.51 0.69
C LYS A 170 1.38 1.71 1.45
N SER A 171 1.14 1.75 2.74
CA SER A 171 1.75 2.69 3.67
C SER A 171 2.34 1.92 4.85
N VAL A 172 3.22 2.56 5.62
CA VAL A 172 3.81 1.94 6.80
C VAL A 172 2.72 1.44 7.77
N PRO A 173 2.71 0.15 8.16
CA PRO A 173 1.68 -0.44 9.01
C PRO A 173 1.95 -0.17 10.50
N TYR A 174 1.95 1.10 10.89
CA TYR A 174 2.20 1.54 12.28
C TYR A 174 1.31 0.82 13.29
N GLY A 175 1.90 0.30 14.36
CA GLY A 175 1.16 -0.39 15.43
C GLY A 175 0.71 -1.81 15.10
N LYS A 176 1.06 -2.32 13.93
CA LYS A 176 0.79 -3.69 13.51
C LYS A 176 2.09 -4.51 13.54
N ARG A 177 1.97 -5.83 13.29
CA ARG A 177 3.11 -6.74 13.20
C ARG A 177 3.59 -6.80 11.75
N ALA A 178 4.52 -5.94 11.35
CA ALA A 178 5.07 -5.99 9.99
C ALA A 178 5.82 -7.32 9.78
N LEU A 179 5.36 -8.13 8.82
CA LEU A 179 5.92 -9.45 8.54
C LEU A 179 6.84 -9.41 7.33
N LEU A 180 6.35 -8.81 6.25
CA LEU A 180 7.08 -8.66 4.99
C LEU A 180 6.95 -7.22 4.49
N VAL A 181 7.98 -6.76 3.78
CA VAL A 181 7.91 -5.60 2.91
C VAL A 181 8.56 -5.95 1.57
N ALA A 182 7.97 -5.52 0.46
CA ALA A 182 8.53 -5.69 -0.87
C ALA A 182 8.42 -4.39 -1.67
N LYS A 183 9.33 -4.19 -2.62
CA LYS A 183 9.13 -3.19 -3.67
C LYS A 183 7.95 -3.65 -4.52
N GLN A 184 6.89 -2.84 -4.61
CA GLN A 184 5.68 -3.25 -5.33
C GLN A 184 5.97 -3.55 -6.80
N SER A 185 6.90 -2.82 -7.41
CA SER A 185 7.32 -3.01 -8.81
C SER A 185 8.11 -4.30 -9.06
N ASN A 186 8.62 -4.97 -8.01
CA ASN A 186 9.45 -6.15 -8.13
C ASN A 186 9.33 -7.05 -6.88
N VAL A 187 8.12 -7.55 -6.63
CA VAL A 187 7.82 -8.39 -5.47
C VAL A 187 8.63 -9.69 -5.49
N ASP A 188 8.96 -10.20 -6.68
CA ASP A 188 9.78 -11.39 -6.90
C ASP A 188 11.14 -11.32 -6.20
N GLU A 189 11.76 -10.14 -6.13
CA GLU A 189 13.04 -9.92 -5.43
C GLU A 189 12.98 -10.42 -3.98
N LEU A 190 11.88 -10.12 -3.28
CA LEU A 190 11.65 -10.59 -1.92
C LEU A 190 11.49 -12.11 -1.91
N PHE A 191 10.53 -12.65 -2.66
CA PHE A 191 10.17 -14.08 -2.55
C PHE A 191 11.28 -15.03 -3.02
N ASN A 192 12.23 -14.55 -3.83
CA ASN A 192 13.39 -15.31 -4.25
C ASN A 192 14.47 -15.42 -3.15
N ALA A 193 14.44 -14.57 -2.12
CA ALA A 193 15.48 -14.51 -1.08
C ALA A 193 14.93 -14.34 0.36
N VAL A 194 13.61 -14.42 0.53
CA VAL A 194 12.97 -14.15 1.82
C VAL A 194 13.46 -15.11 2.90
N ASN A 195 13.80 -14.54 4.05
CA ASN A 195 14.08 -15.22 5.29
C ASN A 195 12.79 -15.35 6.10
N TRP A 196 12.17 -16.53 6.00
CA TRP A 196 10.92 -16.81 6.69
C TRP A 196 11.04 -16.87 8.21
N ASP A 197 12.24 -17.12 8.76
CA ASP A 197 12.46 -17.09 10.20
C ASP A 197 12.44 -15.66 10.75
N VAL A 198 12.99 -14.70 10.00
CA VAL A 198 12.89 -13.27 10.33
C VAL A 198 11.43 -12.82 10.28
N ALA A 199 10.70 -13.17 9.22
CA ALA A 199 9.29 -12.84 9.08
C ALA A 199 8.44 -13.43 10.22
N LEU A 200 8.69 -14.70 10.58
CA LEU A 200 8.01 -15.38 11.68
C LEU A 200 8.31 -14.71 13.04
N ALA A 201 9.57 -14.36 13.30
CA ALA A 201 9.97 -13.69 14.54
C ALA A 201 9.31 -12.31 14.70
N ASN A 202 8.86 -11.68 13.62
CA ASN A 202 8.17 -10.40 13.67
C ASN A 202 6.68 -10.50 14.03
N VAL A 203 6.09 -11.71 14.05
CA VAL A 203 4.72 -11.92 14.56
C VAL A 203 4.57 -11.48 16.02
N GLU A 204 5.65 -11.47 16.79
CA GLU A 204 5.62 -11.04 18.21
C GLU A 204 6.02 -9.57 18.41
N LYS A 205 6.26 -8.82 17.33
CA LYS A 205 6.80 -7.45 17.40
C LYS A 205 5.82 -6.44 16.83
N THR A 206 5.61 -5.34 17.55
CA THR A 206 4.90 -4.17 17.03
C THR A 206 5.86 -3.27 16.26
N PHE A 207 5.50 -2.95 15.02
CA PHE A 207 6.27 -2.06 14.16
C PHE A 207 5.91 -0.59 14.44
N GLY A 208 6.92 0.28 14.59
CA GLY A 208 6.71 1.70 14.94
C GLY A 208 6.55 1.99 16.44
N GLY A 209 6.96 1.09 17.33
CA GLY A 209 7.21 1.38 18.75
C GLY A 209 6.09 1.06 19.76
N PRO A 210 6.43 0.99 21.07
CA PRO A 210 5.54 0.50 22.14
C PRO A 210 4.45 1.49 22.57
N GLN A 211 4.53 2.76 22.16
CA GLN A 211 3.48 3.75 22.41
C GLN A 211 2.27 3.59 21.49
N ILE A 212 2.43 2.88 20.36
CA ILE A 212 1.33 2.44 19.53
C ILE A 212 0.68 1.23 20.21
N LYS A 213 -0.11 1.50 21.25
CA LYS A 213 -0.80 0.44 21.99
C LYS A 213 -1.85 -0.20 21.07
N GLN A 214 -1.56 -1.42 20.65
CA GLN A 214 -2.59 -2.35 20.22
C GLN A 214 -3.37 -2.73 21.48
N ARG A 215 -4.61 -2.26 21.59
CA ARG A 215 -5.56 -2.70 22.60
C ARG A 215 -6.65 -3.49 21.92
#